data_AF-A0A969CB32-F1
#
_entry.id   AF-A0A969CB32-F1
#
_cell.length_a   1.000
_cell.length_b   1.000
_cell.length_c   1.000
_cell.angle_alpha   90.00
_cell.angle_beta   90.00
_cell.angle_gamma   90.00
#
_symmetry.space_group_name_H-M   'P 1'
#
loop_
_entity.id
_entity.type
_entity.pdbx_description
1 polymer ?
#
loop_
_entity_poly.entity_id
_entity_poly.type
_entity_poly.pdbx_seq_one_letter_code
_entity_poly.pdbx_strand_id
1 'polypeptide(L)'
;MNILKLAQQQLETADVEKANLSTTKTSLRLWEVEDFDDYFHVRHVETESPALCLAEGLLLAVQAFLELCQKTPSLPFDDIELQIQGFLSYIQLLKRVCQLD
;
A
#
# COMPACT_ATOMS: atom_id res chain seq x y z
N MET A 1 7.07 -2.29 -22.39
CA MET A 1 6.26 -1.25 -21.73
C MET A 1 5.49 -1.94 -20.61
N ASN A 2 5.82 -1.66 -19.34
CA ASN A 2 5.33 -2.39 -18.18
C ASN A 2 3.88 -1.97 -17.88
N ILE A 3 2.92 -2.91 -17.85
CA ILE A 3 1.49 -2.65 -17.60
C ILE A 3 1.29 -1.85 -16.30
N LEU A 4 2.14 -2.07 -15.29
CA LEU A 4 2.09 -1.32 -14.03
C LEU A 4 2.47 0.15 -14.18
N LYS A 5 3.42 0.48 -15.06
CA LYS A 5 3.77 1.88 -15.35
C LYS A 5 2.63 2.62 -16.05
N LEU A 6 1.89 1.92 -16.93
CA LEU A 6 0.70 2.48 -17.57
C LEU A 6 -0.43 2.69 -16.55
N ALA A 7 -0.65 1.71 -15.67
CA ALA A 7 -1.63 1.83 -14.60
C ALA A 7 -1.31 3.00 -13.66
N GLN A 8 -0.03 3.21 -13.32
CA GLN A 8 0.41 4.37 -12.52
C GLN A 8 0.20 5.70 -13.24
N GLN A 9 0.42 5.76 -14.55
CA GLN A 9 0.22 6.98 -15.33
C GLN A 9 -1.26 7.32 -15.52
N GLN A 10 -2.14 6.32 -15.48
CA GLN A 10 -3.59 6.49 -15.61
C GLN A 10 -4.26 6.77 -14.28
N LEU A 11 -3.67 6.31 -13.17
CA LEU A 11 -4.13 6.66 -11.84
C LEU A 11 -3.72 8.10 -11.54
N GLU A 12 -4.70 8.97 -11.29
CA GLU A 12 -4.40 10.28 -10.71
C GLU A 12 -3.64 10.05 -9.39
N THR A 13 -2.54 10.79 -9.17
CA THR A 13 -1.83 10.70 -7.89
C THR A 13 -2.74 11.25 -6.81
N ALA A 14 -2.92 10.50 -5.73
CA ALA A 14 -3.69 11.02 -4.61
C ALA A 14 -2.94 12.20 -4.00
N ASP A 15 -3.61 13.34 -3.85
CA ASP A 15 -3.04 14.43 -3.07
C ASP A 15 -3.01 14.00 -1.60
N VAL A 16 -1.82 13.98 -1.03
CA VAL A 16 -1.55 13.42 0.29
C VAL A 16 -0.77 14.43 1.12
N GLU A 17 -1.31 14.76 2.28
CA GLU A 17 -0.63 15.55 3.30
C GLU A 17 -0.16 14.64 4.44
N LYS A 18 0.87 15.05 5.17
CA LYS A 18 1.28 14.32 6.38
C LYS A 18 0.16 14.42 7.41
N ALA A 19 -0.33 13.29 7.89
CA ALA A 19 -1.37 13.28 8.92
C ALA A 19 -0.84 13.90 10.22
N ASN A 20 -1.65 14.74 10.86
CA ASN A 20 -1.33 15.28 12.18
C ASN A 20 -1.94 14.40 13.27
N LEU A 21 -1.16 13.42 13.73
CA LEU A 21 -1.62 12.48 14.75
C LEU A 21 -1.66 13.13 16.12
N SER A 22 -2.87 13.49 16.57
CA SER A 22 -3.13 13.92 17.95
C SER A 22 -3.45 12.75 18.89
N THR A 23 -3.82 11.60 18.33
CA THR A 23 -4.12 10.36 19.05
C THR A 23 -3.94 9.17 18.13
N THR A 24 -3.51 8.05 18.70
CA THR A 24 -3.27 6.79 18.00
C THR A 24 -4.51 5.89 18.02
N LYS A 25 -5.55 6.27 18.80
CA LYS A 25 -6.70 5.42 19.14
C LYS A 25 -6.32 4.04 19.71
N THR A 26 -5.10 3.91 20.21
CA THR A 26 -4.59 2.72 20.91
C THR A 26 -4.13 3.12 22.31
N SER A 27 -3.65 2.15 23.09
CA SER A 27 -3.02 2.41 24.40
C SER A 27 -1.60 2.98 24.29
N LEU A 28 -1.06 3.13 23.07
CA LEU A 28 0.29 3.62 22.82
C LEU A 28 0.34 5.15 22.91
N ARG A 29 1.42 5.65 23.51
CA ARG A 29 1.78 7.07 23.52
C ARG A 29 2.26 7.49 22.13
N LEU A 30 2.16 8.78 21.82
CA LEU A 30 2.57 9.31 20.52
C LEU A 30 4.01 8.94 20.17
N TRP A 31 4.95 9.09 21.10
CA TRP A 31 6.36 8.75 20.86
C TRP A 31 6.60 7.25 20.59
N GLU A 32 5.76 6.35 21.10
CA GLU A 32 5.87 4.91 20.83
C GLU A 32 5.43 4.58 19.40
N VAL A 33 4.48 5.35 18.87
CA VAL A 33 4.06 5.26 17.48
C VAL A 33 5.07 5.92 16.56
N GLU A 34 5.64 7.06 16.95
CA GLU A 34 6.72 7.71 16.20
C GLU A 34 7.96 6.81 16.08
N ASP A 35 8.37 6.14 17.16
CA ASP A 35 9.47 5.17 17.14
C ASP A 35 9.18 3.98 16.22
N PHE A 36 7.95 3.46 16.26
CA PHE A 36 7.50 2.40 15.33
C PHE A 36 7.51 2.89 13.87
N ASP A 37 6.98 4.08 13.62
CA ASP A 37 6.89 4.66 12.29
C ASP A 37 8.28 4.91 11.71
N ASP A 38 9.22 5.40 12.51
CA ASP A 38 10.61 5.61 12.10
C ASP A 38 11.31 4.28 11.81
N TYR A 39 11.13 3.27 12.67
CA TYR A 39 11.75 1.95 12.49
C TYR A 39 11.22 1.21 11.26
N PHE A 40 9.91 1.26 11.01
CA PHE A 40 9.26 0.57 9.88
C PHE A 40 9.06 1.46 8.65
N HIS A 41 9.52 2.71 8.69
CA HIS A 41 9.31 3.72 7.67
C HIS A 41 7.83 3.90 7.28
N VAL A 42 6.95 3.86 8.27
CA VAL A 42 5.52 4.10 8.09
C VAL A 42 5.26 5.60 8.04
N ARG A 43 4.47 6.04 7.06
CA ARG A 43 4.05 7.44 6.93
C ARG A 43 2.54 7.51 6.96
N HIS A 44 2.00 8.13 8.01
CA HIS A 44 0.57 8.45 8.09
C HIS A 44 0.26 9.63 7.18
N VAL A 45 -0.80 9.50 6.39
CA VAL A 45 -1.24 10.52 5.43
C VAL A 45 -2.72 10.82 5.56
N GLU A 46 -3.08 12.06 5.29
CA GLU A 46 -4.45 12.52 5.12
C GLU A 46 -4.68 12.86 3.64
N THR A 47 -5.88 12.57 3.13
CA THR A 47 -6.24 12.83 1.74
C THR A 47 -7.75 12.97 1.62
N GLU A 48 -8.19 13.80 0.66
CA GLU A 48 -9.60 13.91 0.29
C GLU A 48 -10.07 12.68 -0.52
N SER A 49 -9.13 11.90 -1.07
CA SER A 49 -9.39 10.73 -1.93
C SER A 49 -8.79 9.45 -1.36
N PRO A 50 -9.27 8.93 -0.21
CA PRO A 50 -8.68 7.76 0.46
C PRO A 50 -8.72 6.50 -0.41
N ALA A 51 -9.76 6.34 -1.23
CA ALA A 51 -9.87 5.25 -2.20
C ALA A 51 -8.71 5.24 -3.21
N LEU A 52 -8.36 6.42 -3.73
CA LEU A 52 -7.28 6.62 -4.70
C LEU A 52 -5.92 6.36 -4.04
N CYS A 53 -5.70 6.89 -2.84
CA CYS A 53 -4.48 6.67 -2.07
C CYS A 53 -4.24 5.18 -1.76
N LEU A 54 -5.30 4.44 -1.42
CA LEU A 54 -5.22 3.00 -1.17
C LEU A 54 -4.93 2.21 -2.45
N ALA A 55 -5.55 2.57 -3.57
CA ALA A 55 -5.28 1.96 -4.86
C ALA A 55 -3.84 2.20 -5.34
N GLU A 56 -3.34 3.43 -5.17
CA GLU A 56 -1.96 3.80 -5.50
C GLU A 56 -0.96 3.02 -4.64
N GLY A 57 -1.18 2.97 -3.32
CA GLY A 57 -0.35 2.19 -2.41
C GLY A 57 -0.29 0.70 -2.76
N LEU A 58 -1.43 0.10 -3.13
CA LEU A 58 -1.48 -1.29 -3.58
C LEU A 58 -0.69 -1.49 -4.88
N LEU A 59 -0.82 -0.58 -5.84
CA LEU A 59 -0.11 -0.65 -7.11
C LEU A 59 1.41 -0.56 -6.92
N LEU A 60 1.86 0.33 -6.03
CA LEU A 60 3.27 0.44 -5.64
C LEU A 60 3.78 -0.84 -4.96
N ALA A 61 2.98 -1.44 -4.07
CA ALA A 61 3.32 -2.70 -3.41
C ALA A 61 3.46 -3.85 -4.41
N VAL A 62 2.53 -3.97 -5.37
CA VAL A 62 2.60 -4.96 -6.46
C VAL A 62 3.84 -4.74 -7.31
N GLN A 63 4.16 -3.49 -7.67
CA GLN A 63 5.37 -3.20 -8.44
C GLN A 63 6.64 -3.61 -7.68
N ALA A 64 6.77 -3.20 -6.42
CA ALA A 64 7.92 -3.53 -5.59
C ALA A 64 8.07 -5.05 -5.44
N PHE A 65 6.96 -5.77 -5.28
CA PHE A 65 6.96 -7.23 -5.23
C PHE A 65 7.44 -7.86 -6.54
N LEU A 66 6.96 -7.40 -7.70
CA LEU A 66 7.44 -7.94 -8.98
C LEU A 66 8.93 -7.65 -9.20
N GLU A 67 9.41 -6.48 -8.81
CA GLU A 67 10.84 -6.15 -8.85
C GLU A 67 11.66 -7.06 -7.92
N LEU A 68 11.13 -7.38 -6.74
CA LEU A 68 11.75 -8.32 -5.79
C LEU A 68 11.84 -9.73 -6.38
N CYS A 69 10.76 -10.23 -6.98
CA CYS A 69 10.73 -11.52 -7.66
C CYS A 69 11.73 -11.62 -8.81
N GLN A 70 11.90 -10.53 -9.58
CA GLN A 70 12.90 -10.47 -10.65
C GLN A 70 14.33 -10.48 -10.12
N LYS A 71 14.59 -9.77 -9.01
CA LYS A 71 15.92 -9.68 -8.40
C LYS A 71 16.29 -10.93 -7.60
N THR A 72 15.30 -11.70 -7.17
CA THR A 72 15.49 -12.85 -6.26
C THR A 72 14.81 -14.11 -6.82
N PRO A 73 15.40 -14.74 -7.85
CA PRO A 73 14.81 -15.91 -8.51
C PRO A 73 14.72 -17.16 -7.61
N SER A 74 15.34 -17.13 -6.43
CA SER A 74 15.30 -18.21 -5.43
C SER A 74 14.13 -18.10 -4.44
N LEU A 75 13.23 -17.13 -4.60
CA LEU A 75 12.06 -17.03 -3.75
C LEU A 75 11.17 -18.28 -3.92
N PRO A 76 10.69 -18.88 -2.82
CA PRO A 76 9.79 -20.02 -2.89
C PRO A 76 8.53 -19.69 -3.68
N PHE A 77 8.15 -20.58 -4.59
CA PHE A 77 6.97 -20.39 -5.44
C PHE A 77 5.69 -20.25 -4.60
N ASP A 78 5.56 -21.06 -3.55
CA ASP A 78 4.39 -21.04 -2.66
C ASP A 78 4.21 -19.67 -1.97
N ASP A 79 5.31 -19.04 -1.55
CA ASP A 79 5.27 -17.70 -0.93
C ASP A 79 4.88 -16.63 -1.96
N ILE A 80 5.35 -16.77 -3.20
CA ILE A 80 4.97 -15.87 -4.30
C ILE A 80 3.47 -15.99 -4.58
N GLU A 81 2.95 -17.20 -4.66
CA GLU A 81 1.53 -17.46 -4.90
C GLU A 81 0.66 -16.92 -3.76
N LEU A 82 1.05 -17.15 -2.51
CA LEU A 82 0.37 -16.60 -1.33
C LEU A 82 0.29 -15.07 -1.38
N GLN A 83 1.40 -14.40 -1.73
CA GLN A 83 1.42 -12.94 -1.83
C GLN A 83 0.52 -12.43 -2.96
N ILE A 84 0.48 -13.12 -4.11
CA ILE A 84 -0.44 -12.81 -5.22
C ILE A 84 -1.90 -12.93 -4.76
N GLN A 85 -2.25 -13.99 -4.05
CA GLN A 85 -3.61 -14.15 -3.50
C GLN A 85 -3.94 -13.06 -2.48
N GLY A 86 -2.96 -12.62 -1.67
CA GLY A 86 -3.08 -11.48 -0.78
C GLY A 86 -3.44 -10.19 -1.52
N PHE A 87 -2.71 -9.88 -2.61
CA PHE A 87 -3.03 -8.71 -3.45
C PHE A 87 -4.42 -8.80 -4.07
N LEU A 88 -4.81 -9.95 -4.64
CA LEU A 88 -6.14 -10.16 -5.21
C LEU A 88 -7.24 -9.95 -4.17
N SER A 89 -7.05 -10.48 -2.97
CA SER A 89 -7.99 -10.32 -1.85
C SER A 89 -8.11 -8.85 -1.44
N TYR A 90 -7.01 -8.11 -1.42
CA TYR A 90 -7.02 -6.68 -1.10
C TYR A 90 -7.69 -5.85 -2.19
N ILE A 91 -7.50 -6.20 -3.47
CA ILE A 91 -8.24 -5.57 -4.60
C ILE A 91 -9.74 -5.75 -4.39
N GLN A 92 -10.21 -6.96 -4.07
CA GLN A 92 -11.63 -7.22 -3.83
C GLN A 92 -12.17 -6.42 -2.63
N LEU A 93 -11.37 -6.29 -1.57
CA LEU A 93 -11.72 -5.45 -0.43
C LEU A 93 -11.85 -3.98 -0.82
N LEU A 94 -10.87 -3.44 -1.56
CA LEU A 94 -10.92 -2.05 -2.02
C LEU A 94 -12.10 -1.81 -2.94
N LYS A 95 -12.39 -2.72 -3.88
CA LYS A 95 -13.58 -2.66 -4.73
C LYS A 95 -14.84 -2.47 -3.88
N ARG A 96 -15.00 -3.30 -2.85
CA ARG A 96 -16.16 -3.23 -1.94
C ARG A 96 -16.21 -1.94 -1.13
N VAL A 97 -15.10 -1.54 -0.51
CA VAL A 97 -15.04 -0.36 0.37
C VAL A 97 -15.25 0.94 -0.42
N CYS A 98 -14.72 0.99 -1.64
CA CYS A 98 -14.81 2.13 -2.55
C CYS A 98 -16.06 2.09 -3.45
N GLN A 99 -16.92 1.07 -3.32
CA GLN A 99 -18.13 0.88 -4.13
C GLN A 99 -17.84 0.85 -5.64
N LEU A 100 -16.73 0.25 -6.00
CA LEU A 100 -16.30 0.01 -7.38
C LEU A 100 -16.74 -1.41 -7.75
N ASP A 101 -17.96 -1.58 -8.24
CA ASP A 101 -18.45 -2.89 -8.73
C ASP A 101 -17.99 -3.16 -10.17
#